data_AF-A0A2E1H4N4-F1
#
_entry.id   AF-A0A2E1H4N4-F1
#
_cell.length_a   1.000
_cell.length_b   1.000
_cell.length_c   1.000
_cell.angle_alpha   90.00
_cell.angle_beta   90.00
_cell.angle_gamma   90.00
#
_symmetry.space_group_name_H-M   'P 1'
#
loop_
_entity.id
_entity.type
_entity.pdbx_description
1 polymer ?
#
loop_
_entity_poly.entity_id
_entity_poly.type
_entity_poly.pdbx_seq_one_letter_code
_entity_poly.pdbx_strand_id
1 'polypeptide(L)'
;MAMQLRNTSTNEIVQLCDGLTLGRHQGCGYVVDDHSVSRVHAKIEWKNEAFTLADQQSSNGSFVDGRKQNIIRLRDGILVKIGEVEFAVVDESNSAAQEDAITRQERHESARQRREIIEEQAGGLGDLSQQPLVIRALAFALGIGVMLGVVYLVRKAGEIF
;
A
#
# COMPACT_ATOMS: atom_id res chain seq x y z
N MET A 1 -21.83 -12.99 -0.08
CA MET A 1 -21.20 -11.92 0.72
C MET A 1 -20.54 -12.60 1.91
N ALA A 2 -19.21 -12.55 1.98
CA ALA A 2 -18.44 -13.11 3.08
C ALA A 2 -17.88 -11.93 3.89
N MET A 3 -18.73 -11.37 4.75
CA MET A 3 -18.34 -10.29 5.65
C MET A 3 -17.85 -10.85 6.98
N GLN A 4 -16.83 -10.21 7.51
CA GLN A 4 -16.10 -10.65 8.69
C GLN A 4 -15.90 -9.47 9.64
N LEU A 5 -15.85 -9.77 10.94
CA LEU A 5 -15.26 -8.87 11.94
C LEU A 5 -13.88 -9.37 12.28
N ARG A 6 -12.89 -8.49 12.18
CA ARG A 6 -11.52 -8.74 12.64
C ARG A 6 -11.25 -7.93 13.89
N ASN A 7 -10.96 -8.60 14.99
CA ASN A 7 -10.52 -7.94 16.22
C ASN A 7 -9.16 -7.25 15.98
N THR A 8 -9.03 -5.96 16.26
CA THR A 8 -7.80 -5.22 15.96
C THR A 8 -6.65 -5.54 16.91
N SER A 9 -6.96 -6.02 18.13
CA SER A 9 -5.97 -6.36 19.15
C SER A 9 -5.45 -7.79 19.00
N THR A 10 -6.34 -8.74 18.73
CA THR A 10 -5.99 -10.17 18.65
C THR A 10 -5.79 -10.67 17.22
N ASN A 11 -6.20 -9.90 16.20
CA ASN A 11 -6.30 -10.32 14.81
C ASN A 11 -7.21 -11.54 14.57
N GLU A 12 -8.02 -11.92 15.55
CA GLU A 12 -9.02 -12.97 15.37
C GLU A 12 -10.10 -12.53 14.39
N ILE A 13 -10.55 -13.47 13.56
CA ILE A 13 -11.53 -13.26 12.51
C ILE A 13 -12.80 -14.02 12.85
N VAL A 14 -13.93 -13.35 12.72
CA VAL A 14 -15.27 -13.88 12.98
C VAL A 14 -16.13 -13.67 11.75
N GLN A 15 -16.65 -14.76 11.20
CA GLN A 15 -17.59 -14.70 10.08
C GLN A 15 -18.94 -14.14 10.55
N LEU A 16 -19.48 -13.17 9.82
CA LEU A 16 -20.80 -12.62 10.11
C LEU A 16 -21.90 -13.58 9.66
N CYS A 17 -22.79 -13.92 10.58
CA CYS A 17 -24.02 -14.65 10.29
C CYS A 17 -25.20 -14.03 11.06
N ASP A 18 -26.40 -14.21 10.52
CA ASP A 18 -27.61 -13.73 11.17
C ASP A 18 -27.80 -14.42 12.52
N GLY A 19 -28.05 -13.63 13.56
CA GLY A 19 -28.22 -14.14 14.92
C GLY A 19 -26.95 -14.26 15.75
N LEU A 20 -25.75 -14.02 15.18
CA LEU A 20 -24.49 -14.06 15.91
C LEU A 20 -24.51 -13.09 17.09
N THR A 21 -24.18 -13.56 18.30
CA THR A 21 -24.08 -12.72 19.49
C THR A 21 -22.63 -12.47 19.86
N LEU A 22 -22.33 -11.22 20.24
CA LEU A 22 -21.03 -10.80 20.74
C LEU A 22 -21.17 -10.38 22.20
N GLY A 23 -20.27 -10.85 23.05
CA GLY A 23 -20.27 -10.49 24.47
C GLY A 23 -19.22 -11.25 25.25
N ARG A 24 -19.02 -10.89 26.51
CA ARG A 24 -18.05 -11.57 27.39
C ARG A 24 -18.52 -12.93 27.91
N HIS A 25 -19.81 -13.21 27.82
CA HIS A 25 -20.35 -14.47 28.32
C HIS A 25 -19.97 -15.63 27.39
N GLN A 26 -19.59 -16.77 27.96
CA GLN A 26 -19.18 -17.98 27.23
C GLN A 26 -20.30 -18.59 26.34
N GLY A 27 -21.54 -18.16 26.55
CA GLY A 27 -22.69 -18.55 25.71
C GLY A 27 -22.90 -17.69 24.46
N CYS A 28 -22.07 -16.67 24.23
CA CYS A 28 -22.12 -15.87 23.01
C CYS A 28 -21.46 -16.61 21.83
N GLY A 29 -21.94 -16.35 20.62
CA GLY A 29 -21.36 -16.95 19.41
C GLY A 29 -19.93 -16.49 19.12
N TYR A 30 -19.59 -15.27 19.54
CA TYR A 30 -18.20 -14.84 19.69
C TYR A 30 -17.97 -14.23 21.07
N VAL A 31 -17.01 -14.79 21.79
CA VAL A 31 -16.67 -14.37 23.15
C VAL A 31 -15.60 -13.29 23.07
N VAL A 32 -15.91 -12.12 23.65
CA VAL A 32 -14.97 -11.01 23.78
C VAL A 32 -14.54 -10.92 25.25
N ASP A 33 -13.35 -11.40 25.57
CA ASP A 33 -12.85 -11.43 26.95
C ASP A 33 -12.33 -10.05 27.41
N ASP A 34 -13.25 -9.12 27.59
CA ASP A 34 -12.94 -7.77 28.07
C ASP A 34 -14.00 -7.24 29.05
N HIS A 35 -13.55 -6.66 30.16
CA HIS A 35 -14.42 -6.18 31.25
C HIS A 35 -15.36 -5.04 30.82
N SER A 36 -14.98 -4.28 29.79
CA SER A 36 -15.82 -3.24 29.20
C SER A 36 -16.98 -3.81 28.38
N VAL A 37 -16.97 -5.10 28.07
CA VAL A 37 -17.99 -5.77 27.27
C VAL A 37 -19.01 -6.45 28.17
N SER A 38 -20.30 -6.11 27.96
CA SER A 38 -21.41 -6.76 28.64
C SER A 38 -21.50 -8.26 28.33
N ARG A 39 -22.18 -9.02 29.18
CA ARG A 39 -22.34 -10.48 29.04
C ARG A 39 -22.86 -10.86 27.65
N VAL A 40 -23.94 -10.21 27.24
CA VAL A 40 -24.42 -10.16 25.85
C VAL A 40 -24.42 -8.68 25.49
N HIS A 41 -23.54 -8.26 24.60
CA HIS A 41 -23.33 -6.84 24.30
C HIS A 41 -24.04 -6.44 23.03
N ALA A 42 -23.88 -7.23 21.96
CA ALA A 42 -24.45 -6.93 20.67
C ALA A 42 -24.88 -8.20 19.95
N LYS A 43 -25.79 -8.04 18.99
CA LYS A 43 -26.26 -9.10 18.12
C LYS A 43 -26.14 -8.64 16.67
N ILE A 44 -25.63 -9.52 15.83
CA ILE A 44 -25.64 -9.34 14.39
C ILE A 44 -26.99 -9.78 13.85
N GLU A 45 -27.59 -8.94 13.03
CA GLU A 45 -28.85 -9.19 12.35
C GLU A 45 -28.70 -8.89 10.87
N TRP A 46 -29.23 -9.76 10.02
CA TRP A 46 -29.37 -9.51 8.60
C TRP A 46 -30.70 -8.82 8.32
N LYS A 47 -30.66 -7.52 8.02
CA LYS A 47 -31.85 -6.68 7.78
C LYS A 47 -31.59 -5.72 6.62
N ASN A 48 -32.61 -5.52 5.77
CA ASN A 48 -32.52 -4.61 4.62
C ASN A 48 -31.29 -4.89 3.74
N GLU A 49 -31.04 -6.17 3.45
CA GLU A 49 -29.93 -6.63 2.61
C GLU A 49 -28.53 -6.24 3.12
N ALA A 50 -28.40 -6.03 4.44
CA ALA A 50 -27.12 -5.72 5.08
C ALA A 50 -27.02 -6.36 6.46
N PHE A 51 -25.77 -6.63 6.87
CA PHE A 51 -25.49 -6.93 8.26
C PHE A 51 -25.58 -5.67 9.11
N THR A 52 -26.27 -5.77 10.23
CA THR A 52 -26.36 -4.73 11.24
C THR A 52 -25.94 -5.30 12.58
N LEU A 53 -25.23 -4.49 13.38
CA LEU A 53 -24.93 -4.77 14.76
C LEU A 53 -25.93 -4.01 15.62
N ALA A 54 -26.76 -4.74 16.36
CA ALA A 54 -27.75 -4.21 17.29
C ALA A 54 -27.26 -4.38 18.74
N ASP A 55 -27.04 -3.26 19.42
CA ASP A 55 -26.66 -3.22 20.83
C ASP A 55 -27.79 -3.78 21.72
N GLN A 56 -27.43 -4.66 22.65
CA GLN A 56 -28.36 -5.37 23.54
C GLN A 56 -28.42 -4.72 24.93
N GLN A 57 -28.59 -3.39 24.96
CA GLN A 57 -28.60 -2.58 26.19
C GLN A 57 -27.29 -2.72 26.98
N SER A 58 -26.17 -2.65 26.27
CA SER A 58 -24.86 -2.80 26.89
C SER A 58 -24.52 -1.63 27.82
N SER A 59 -23.66 -1.90 28.80
CA SER A 59 -23.27 -0.91 29.81
C SER A 59 -22.45 0.23 29.22
N ASN A 60 -21.49 -0.10 28.36
CA ASN A 60 -20.57 0.88 27.78
C ASN A 60 -21.01 1.35 26.38
N GLY A 61 -21.82 0.56 25.67
CA GLY A 61 -22.30 0.91 24.32
C GLY A 61 -21.39 0.41 23.20
N SER A 62 -21.94 0.50 21.99
CA SER A 62 -21.24 0.29 20.73
C SER A 62 -21.04 1.64 20.01
N PHE A 63 -19.88 1.83 19.37
CA PHE A 63 -19.47 3.10 18.76
C PHE A 63 -18.94 2.91 17.35
N VAL A 64 -19.15 3.92 16.50
CA VAL A 64 -18.48 4.10 15.21
C VAL A 64 -18.05 5.55 15.12
N ASP A 65 -16.80 5.80 14.72
CA ASP A 65 -16.21 7.15 14.63
C ASP A 65 -16.41 7.98 15.91
N GLY A 66 -16.25 7.34 17.07
CA GLY A 66 -16.43 7.96 18.39
C GLY A 66 -17.87 8.27 18.80
N ARG A 67 -18.87 7.91 17.99
CA ARG A 67 -20.29 8.16 18.27
C ARG A 67 -21.01 6.87 18.69
N LYS A 68 -21.67 6.90 19.84
CA LYS A 68 -22.48 5.79 20.35
C LYS A 68 -23.71 5.58 19.45
N GLN A 69 -23.95 4.34 19.04
CA GLN A 69 -25.07 3.97 18.19
C GLN A 69 -25.66 2.64 18.64
N ASN A 70 -26.99 2.55 18.68
CA ASN A 70 -27.69 1.32 19.08
C ASN A 70 -27.80 0.32 17.92
N ILE A 71 -27.82 0.82 16.68
CA ILE A 71 -27.86 0.00 15.46
C ILE A 71 -26.78 0.55 14.53
N ILE A 72 -25.84 -0.31 14.16
CA ILE A 72 -24.71 0.03 13.31
C ILE A 72 -24.79 -0.83 12.05
N ARG A 73 -24.87 -0.20 10.88
CA ARG A 73 -24.79 -0.91 9.61
C ARG A 73 -23.33 -1.30 9.36
N LEU A 74 -23.05 -2.59 9.29
CA LEU A 74 -21.72 -3.10 9.01
C LEU A 74 -21.46 -2.98 7.51
N ARG A 75 -20.41 -2.24 7.16
CA ARG A 75 -19.92 -2.05 5.79
C ARG A 75 -18.42 -2.27 5.80
N ASP A 76 -17.88 -2.73 4.68
CA ASP A 76 -16.43 -2.88 4.53
C ASP A 76 -15.67 -1.60 4.91
N GLY A 77 -14.54 -1.77 5.60
CA GLY A 77 -13.62 -0.70 5.97
C GLY A 77 -14.02 0.14 7.19
N ILE A 78 -15.17 -0.08 7.83
CA ILE A 78 -15.52 0.64 9.05
C ILE A 78 -14.88 0.00 10.29
N LEU A 79 -14.57 0.83 11.28
CA LEU A 79 -14.18 0.39 12.62
C LEU A 79 -15.37 0.51 13.56
N VAL A 80 -15.73 -0.58 14.21
CA VAL A 80 -16.75 -0.62 15.25
C VAL A 80 -16.10 -0.96 16.58
N LYS A 81 -16.42 -0.17 17.59
CA LYS A 81 -15.94 -0.36 18.96
C LYS A 81 -17.07 -0.88 19.83
N ILE A 82 -16.86 -2.02 20.48
CA ILE A 82 -17.81 -2.69 21.37
C ILE A 82 -17.22 -2.63 22.78
N GLY A 83 -17.78 -1.79 23.65
CA GLY A 83 -17.08 -1.41 24.88
C GLY A 83 -15.77 -0.70 24.55
N GLU A 84 -14.64 -1.26 24.98
CA GLU A 84 -13.28 -0.77 24.68
C GLU A 84 -12.57 -1.57 23.57
N VAL A 85 -13.21 -2.62 23.02
CA VAL A 85 -12.61 -3.49 22.01
C VAL A 85 -13.00 -3.03 20.60
N GLU A 86 -12.01 -2.90 19.72
CA GLU A 86 -12.21 -2.47 18.34
C GLU A 86 -12.21 -3.65 17.36
N PHE A 87 -13.12 -3.57 16.38
CA PHE A 87 -13.27 -4.53 15.30
C PHE A 87 -13.28 -3.82 13.96
N ALA A 88 -12.48 -4.30 13.02
CA ALA A 88 -12.54 -3.90 11.63
C ALA A 88 -13.53 -4.78 10.87
N VAL A 89 -14.45 -4.16 10.14
CA VAL A 89 -15.35 -4.86 9.23
C VAL A 89 -14.63 -5.08 7.90
N VAL A 90 -14.56 -6.33 7.47
CA VAL A 90 -13.86 -6.72 6.24
C VAL A 90 -14.81 -7.50 5.36
N ASP A 91 -14.91 -7.10 4.09
CA ASP A 91 -15.51 -7.91 3.05
C ASP A 91 -14.41 -8.66 2.28
N GLU A 92 -14.40 -9.99 2.41
CA GLU A 92 -13.45 -10.86 1.73
C GLU A 92 -13.54 -10.72 0.21
N SER A 93 -14.74 -10.44 -0.32
CA SER A 93 -14.94 -10.28 -1.76
C SER A 93 -14.34 -8.98 -2.32
N ASN A 94 -14.16 -7.96 -1.48
CA ASN A 94 -13.55 -6.70 -1.87
C ASN A 94 -12.01 -6.74 -1.76
N SER A 95 -11.50 -7.49 -0.77
CA SER A 95 -10.06 -7.63 -0.52
C SER A 95 -9.31 -8.26 -1.71
N ALA A 96 -9.89 -9.31 -2.31
CA ALA A 96 -9.31 -9.98 -3.47
C ALA A 96 -9.29 -9.10 -4.73
N ALA A 97 -10.28 -8.21 -4.90
CA ALA A 97 -10.31 -7.27 -6.02
C ALA A 97 -9.23 -6.18 -5.91
N GLN A 98 -8.90 -5.77 -4.68
CA GLN A 98 -7.87 -4.78 -4.39
C GLN A 98 -6.45 -5.30 -4.65
N GLU A 99 -6.14 -6.55 -4.25
CA GLU A 99 -4.85 -7.21 -4.49
C GLU A 99 -4.56 -7.42 -5.99
N ASP A 100 -5.60 -7.74 -6.76
CA ASP A 100 -5.54 -7.89 -8.21
C ASP A 100 -5.22 -6.58 -8.94
N ALA A 101 -5.70 -5.45 -8.40
CA ALA A 101 -5.44 -4.12 -8.95
C ALA A 101 -4.01 -3.66 -8.62
N ILE A 102 -3.57 -3.84 -7.37
CA ILE A 102 -2.22 -3.48 -6.91
C ILE A 102 -1.15 -4.28 -7.68
N THR A 103 -1.36 -5.59 -7.85
CA THR A 103 -0.44 -6.48 -8.60
C THR A 103 -0.35 -6.12 -10.10
N ARG A 104 -1.43 -5.62 -10.71
CA ARG A 104 -1.41 -5.15 -12.11
C ARG A 104 -0.67 -3.81 -12.27
N GLN A 105 -0.71 -2.96 -11.25
CA GLN A 105 -0.05 -1.64 -11.27
C GLN A 105 1.48 -1.76 -11.15
N GLU A 106 1.99 -2.61 -10.26
CA GLU A 106 3.44 -2.83 -10.08
C GLU A 106 4.11 -3.46 -11.32
N ARG A 107 3.37 -4.29 -12.08
CA ARG A 107 3.83 -4.84 -13.37
C ARG A 107 3.95 -3.78 -14.48
N HIS A 108 3.10 -2.76 -14.46
CA HIS A 108 3.16 -1.67 -15.44
C HIS A 108 4.27 -0.66 -15.12
N GLU A 109 4.56 -0.43 -13.84
CA GLU A 109 5.59 0.52 -13.40
C GLU A 109 7.01 -0.04 -13.56
N SER A 110 7.20 -1.33 -13.28
CA SER A 110 8.49 -2.02 -13.46
C SER A 110 8.92 -2.21 -14.92
N ALA A 111 7.98 -2.15 -15.87
CA ALA A 111 8.26 -2.27 -17.31
C ALA A 111 8.80 -0.97 -17.95
N ARG A 112 8.58 0.18 -17.30
CA ARG A 112 9.16 1.47 -17.73
C ARG A 112 10.50 1.75 -17.05
N GLN A 113 10.61 1.44 -15.75
CA GLN A 113 11.79 1.85 -14.97
C GLN A 113 13.06 1.01 -15.22
N ARG A 114 12.94 -0.22 -15.74
CA ARG A 114 14.12 -1.03 -16.15
C ARG A 114 14.76 -0.59 -17.47
N ARG A 115 14.12 0.27 -18.27
CA ARG A 115 14.72 0.78 -19.52
C ARG A 115 15.55 2.05 -19.31
N GLU A 116 15.19 2.91 -18.36
CA GLU A 116 15.96 4.13 -18.08
C GLU A 116 17.32 3.85 -17.42
N ILE A 117 17.46 2.80 -16.59
CA ILE A 117 18.73 2.50 -15.90
C ILE A 117 19.78 1.86 -16.83
N ILE A 118 19.38 1.28 -17.97
CA ILE A 118 20.33 0.62 -18.90
C ILE A 118 20.74 1.55 -20.06
N GLU A 119 19.91 2.52 -20.46
CA GLU A 119 20.28 3.46 -21.53
C GLU A 119 21.28 4.55 -21.07
N GLU A 120 21.31 4.90 -19.78
CA GLU A 120 22.26 5.89 -19.26
C GLU A 120 23.73 5.41 -19.26
N GLN A 121 23.99 4.11 -19.39
CA GLN A 121 25.35 3.57 -19.45
C GLN A 121 25.80 3.13 -20.86
N ALA A 122 24.96 3.26 -21.89
CA ALA A 122 25.27 2.76 -23.23
C ALA A 122 25.23 3.79 -24.37
N GLY A 123 24.73 5.01 -24.17
CA GLY A 123 24.87 6.13 -25.13
C GLY A 123 25.91 7.13 -24.61
N GLY A 124 27.15 7.15 -25.09
CA GLY A 124 27.47 7.54 -26.45
C GLY A 124 27.82 9.03 -26.44
N LEU A 125 29.12 9.33 -26.52
CA LEU A 125 29.76 10.66 -26.61
C LEU A 125 28.79 11.82 -26.86
N GLY A 126 28.57 12.63 -25.82
CA GLY A 126 27.57 13.68 -25.78
C GLY A 126 27.52 14.55 -27.04
N ASP A 127 26.30 14.85 -27.45
CA ASP A 127 25.98 15.75 -28.55
C ASP A 127 26.59 17.15 -28.31
N LEU A 128 27.72 17.43 -28.99
CA LEU A 128 28.45 18.71 -28.93
C LEU A 128 27.65 19.89 -29.52
N SER A 129 26.46 19.64 -30.09
CA SER A 129 25.58 20.67 -30.66
C SER A 129 24.95 21.56 -29.59
N GLN A 130 24.64 21.01 -28.40
CA GLN A 130 23.90 21.71 -27.34
C GLN A 130 24.76 22.31 -26.22
N GLN A 131 26.08 22.23 -26.34
CA GLN A 131 27.00 22.76 -25.33
C GLN A 131 27.27 24.27 -25.54
N PRO A 132 27.36 25.09 -24.48
CA PRO A 132 27.75 26.49 -24.58
C PRO A 132 29.08 26.63 -25.33
N LEU A 133 29.24 27.72 -26.11
CA LEU A 133 30.32 27.92 -27.08
C LEU A 133 31.74 27.66 -26.51
N VAL A 134 31.93 27.91 -25.21
CA VAL A 134 33.18 27.71 -24.48
C VAL A 134 33.58 26.23 -24.40
N ILE A 135 32.62 25.33 -24.17
CA ILE A 135 32.85 23.89 -24.08
C ILE A 135 33.20 23.30 -25.45
N ARG A 136 32.55 23.80 -26.50
CA ARG A 136 32.89 23.45 -27.90
C ARG A 136 34.33 23.85 -28.22
N ALA A 137 34.74 25.06 -27.88
CA ALA A 137 36.10 25.55 -28.15
C ALA A 137 37.18 24.72 -27.41
N LEU A 138 36.94 24.34 -26.15
CA LEU A 138 37.86 23.51 -25.37
C LEU A 138 38.04 22.09 -25.95
N ALA A 139 36.95 21.45 -26.39
CA ALA A 139 37.02 20.12 -26.99
C ALA A 139 37.83 20.11 -28.30
N PHE A 140 37.64 21.12 -29.16
CA PHE A 140 38.44 21.26 -30.39
C PHE A 140 39.92 21.54 -30.09
N ALA A 141 40.22 22.39 -29.10
CA ALA A 141 41.60 22.72 -28.73
C ALA A 141 42.37 21.50 -28.20
N LEU A 142 41.74 20.67 -27.35
CA LEU A 142 42.33 19.44 -26.85
C LEU A 142 42.56 18.42 -27.97
N GLY A 143 41.60 18.26 -28.88
CA GLY A 143 41.73 17.35 -30.03
C GLY A 143 42.90 17.71 -30.95
N ILE A 144 43.03 19.00 -31.29
CA ILE A 144 44.14 19.50 -32.13
C ILE A 144 45.48 19.31 -31.42
N GLY A 145 45.55 19.59 -30.10
CA GLY A 145 46.77 19.42 -29.32
C GLY A 145 47.26 17.97 -29.27
N VAL A 146 46.35 17.01 -29.06
CA VAL A 146 46.68 15.58 -29.09
C VAL A 146 47.13 15.16 -30.48
N MET A 147 46.43 15.59 -31.53
CA MET A 147 46.77 15.23 -32.91
C MET A 147 48.14 15.78 -33.32
N LEU A 148 48.44 17.04 -33.01
CA LEU A 148 49.75 17.64 -33.22
C LEU A 148 50.84 16.97 -32.37
N GLY A 149 50.53 16.59 -31.14
CA GLY A 149 51.44 15.85 -30.26
C GLY A 149 51.82 14.48 -30.82
N VAL A 150 50.84 13.72 -31.32
CA VAL A 150 51.07 12.42 -31.97
C VAL A 150 51.89 12.60 -33.25
N VAL A 151 51.56 13.58 -34.09
CA VAL A 151 52.33 13.88 -35.31
C VAL A 151 53.76 14.29 -34.98
N TYR A 152 53.96 15.12 -33.94
CA TYR A 152 55.30 15.48 -33.46
C TYR A 152 56.07 14.25 -32.96
N LEU A 153 55.40 13.35 -32.23
CA LEU A 153 56.03 12.14 -31.70
C LEU A 153 56.45 11.17 -32.82
N VAL A 154 55.58 10.96 -33.81
CA VAL A 154 55.88 10.16 -35.01
C VAL A 154 57.02 10.78 -35.81
N ARG A 155 57.00 12.10 -36.00
CA ARG A 155 58.06 12.81 -36.72
C ARG A 155 59.39 12.79 -35.96
N LYS A 156 59.37 12.93 -34.64
CA LYS A 156 60.56 12.86 -33.77
C LYS A 156 61.12 11.44 -33.71
N ALA A 157 60.28 10.42 -33.68
CA ALA A 157 60.73 9.03 -33.75
C ALA A 157 61.34 8.66 -35.11
N GLY A 158 60.86 9.30 -36.20
CA GLY A 158 61.41 9.13 -37.55
C GLY A 158 62.77 9.81 -37.78
N GLU A 159 63.19 10.76 -36.94
CA GLU A 159 64.54 11.35 -37.02
C GLU A 159 65.57 10.66 -36.11
N ILE A 160 65.16 9.61 -35.37
CA ILE A 160 66.02 8.83 -34.46
C ILE A 160 66.44 7.48 -35.10
N PHE A 161 66.05 7.23 -36.37
CA PHE A 161 66.46 6.07 -37.17
C PHE A 161 67.27 6.46 -38.40
#